data_AF-A0AAW9YV10-F1
#
_entry.id   AF-A0AAW9YV10-F1
#
_cell.length_a   1.000
_cell.length_b   1.000
_cell.length_c   1.000
_cell.angle_alpha   90.00
_cell.angle_beta   90.00
_cell.angle_gamma   90.00
#
_symmetry.space_group_name_H-M   'P 1'
#
loop_
_entity.id
_entity.type
_entity.pdbx_description
1 polymer ?
#
loop_
_entity_poly.entity_id
_entity_poly.type
_entity_poly.pdbx_seq_one_letter_code
_entity_poly.pdbx_strand_id
1 'polypeptide(L)'
;MTIYDRSIYILGVYLMNFDALYLKYEKFLHYLLKRYYISYNYDEIFQMLLIRLWELQVHFDMSRSSDFHRYIRTKLHYYLLDLIRKEMRIPLTCDIDNLTTTVQSAHIPLQLSLITHQLSSKQAKWLTFTSAVLPKKKSTK
;
A
#
# COMPACT_ATOMS: atom_id res chain seq x y z
N MET A 1 27.96 -8.49 -23.00
CA MET A 1 27.07 -9.59 -22.58
C MET A 1 26.49 -9.23 -21.22
N THR A 2 25.18 -9.18 -21.12
CA THR A 2 24.37 -8.28 -20.29
C THR A 2 24.24 -8.69 -18.82
N ILE A 3 24.55 -7.77 -17.90
CA ILE A 3 24.25 -7.89 -16.46
C ILE A 3 22.75 -8.11 -16.21
N TYR A 4 21.90 -7.62 -17.12
CA TYR A 4 20.44 -7.80 -17.11
C TYR A 4 20.01 -9.27 -17.26
N ASP A 5 20.76 -10.10 -17.96
CA ASP A 5 20.38 -11.48 -18.20
C ASP A 5 20.45 -12.28 -16.90
N ARG A 6 21.54 -12.10 -16.14
CA ARG A 6 21.75 -12.75 -14.84
C ARG A 6 20.71 -12.32 -13.81
N SER A 7 20.26 -11.06 -13.84
CA SER A 7 19.19 -10.57 -12.95
C SER A 7 17.82 -11.16 -13.30
N ILE A 8 17.52 -11.41 -14.57
CA ILE A 8 16.27 -12.05 -15.01
C ILE A 8 16.26 -13.53 -14.61
N TYR A 9 17.38 -14.24 -14.76
CA TYR A 9 17.47 -15.65 -14.31
C TYR A 9 17.40 -15.78 -12.79
N ILE A 10 18.04 -14.86 -12.04
CA ILE A 10 17.95 -14.86 -10.57
C ILE A 10 16.51 -14.52 -10.13
N LEU A 11 15.86 -13.50 -10.73
CA LEU A 11 14.45 -13.21 -10.45
C LEU A 11 13.55 -14.39 -10.81
N GLY A 12 13.74 -15.04 -11.95
CA GLY A 12 12.91 -16.18 -12.38
C GLY A 12 13.02 -17.39 -11.44
N VAL A 13 14.23 -17.69 -10.95
CA VAL A 13 14.45 -18.76 -9.96
C VAL A 13 13.87 -18.38 -8.59
N TYR A 14 13.98 -17.11 -8.17
CA TYR A 14 13.36 -16.63 -6.93
C TYR A 14 11.82 -16.55 -7.00
N LEU A 15 11.25 -16.19 -8.16
CA LEU A 15 9.81 -16.18 -8.40
C LEU A 15 9.22 -17.59 -8.35
N MET A 16 9.86 -18.56 -9.01
CA MET A 16 9.45 -19.97 -8.90
C MET A 16 9.48 -20.49 -7.46
N ASN A 17 10.37 -19.96 -6.62
CA ASN A 17 10.47 -20.33 -5.21
C ASN A 17 9.40 -19.62 -4.36
N PHE A 18 9.00 -18.40 -4.74
CA PHE A 18 7.96 -17.65 -4.04
C PHE A 18 6.56 -18.23 -4.25
N ASP A 19 6.20 -18.66 -5.46
CA ASP A 19 4.87 -19.26 -5.70
C ASP A 19 4.66 -20.55 -4.89
N ALA A 20 5.71 -21.37 -4.79
CA ALA A 20 5.71 -22.57 -3.95
C ALA A 20 5.63 -22.23 -2.45
N LEU A 21 6.33 -21.18 -2.02
CA LEU A 21 6.25 -20.66 -0.66
C LEU A 21 4.84 -20.13 -0.35
N TYR A 22 4.26 -19.37 -1.28
CA TYR A 22 2.92 -18.80 -1.16
C TYR A 22 1.90 -19.91 -0.96
N LEU A 23 1.83 -20.88 -1.88
CA LEU A 23 0.87 -21.99 -1.81
C LEU A 23 1.01 -22.79 -0.50
N LYS A 24 2.22 -22.89 0.04
CA LYS A 24 2.51 -23.60 1.29
C LYS A 24 2.02 -22.86 2.53
N TYR A 25 2.09 -21.53 2.55
CA TYR A 25 1.79 -20.72 3.74
C TYR A 25 0.50 -19.89 3.64
N GLU A 26 -0.13 -19.79 2.47
CA GLU A 26 -1.40 -19.07 2.24
C GLU A 26 -2.48 -19.48 3.25
N LYS A 27 -2.75 -20.79 3.39
CA LYS A 27 -3.73 -21.30 4.36
C LYS A 27 -3.38 -20.93 5.80
N PHE A 28 -2.09 -20.92 6.13
CA PHE A 28 -1.60 -20.54 7.44
C PHE A 28 -1.79 -19.03 7.69
N LEU A 29 -1.54 -18.19 6.69
CA LEU A 29 -1.77 -16.75 6.74
C LEU A 29 -3.25 -16.42 6.98
N HIS A 30 -4.15 -17.03 6.20
CA HIS A 30 -5.60 -16.82 6.40
C HIS A 30 -6.07 -17.32 7.77
N TYR A 31 -5.54 -18.46 8.24
CA TYR A 31 -5.80 -18.93 9.60
C TYR A 31 -5.33 -17.92 10.66
N LEU A 32 -4.12 -17.37 10.47
CA LEU A 32 -3.54 -16.38 11.39
C LEU A 32 -4.43 -15.13 11.45
N LEU A 33 -4.82 -14.58 10.30
CA LEU A 33 -5.69 -13.40 10.22
C LEU A 33 -7.05 -13.64 10.88
N LYS A 34 -7.67 -14.79 10.60
CA LYS A 34 -8.96 -15.18 11.19
C LYS A 34 -8.86 -15.33 12.71
N ARG A 35 -7.74 -15.87 13.21
CA ARG A 35 -7.51 -16.04 14.65
C ARG A 35 -7.48 -14.71 15.41
N TYR A 36 -7.07 -13.63 14.76
CA TYR A 36 -7.02 -12.29 15.35
C TYR A 36 -8.24 -11.43 15.04
N TYR A 37 -9.29 -11.99 14.43
CA TYR A 37 -10.54 -11.28 14.08
C TYR A 37 -10.31 -10.02 13.23
N ILE A 38 -9.30 -10.05 12.36
CA ILE A 38 -9.00 -8.95 11.45
C ILE A 38 -10.06 -8.93 10.35
N SER A 39 -11.03 -8.02 10.48
CA SER A 39 -12.06 -7.79 9.46
C SER A 39 -11.85 -6.49 8.70
N TYR A 40 -11.20 -5.50 9.33
CA TYR A 40 -10.85 -4.25 8.68
C TYR A 40 -9.47 -4.41 8.03
N ASN A 41 -9.32 -3.85 6.82
CA ASN A 41 -8.06 -3.84 6.07
C ASN A 41 -7.40 -5.22 5.85
N TYR A 42 -8.24 -6.25 5.63
CA TYR A 42 -7.80 -7.63 5.50
C TYR A 42 -6.74 -7.83 4.41
N ASP A 43 -6.97 -7.25 3.24
CA ASP A 43 -6.12 -7.42 2.07
C ASP A 43 -4.74 -6.80 2.27
N GLU A 44 -4.65 -5.59 2.85
CA GLU A 44 -3.34 -4.97 3.10
C GLU A 44 -2.55 -5.74 4.17
N ILE A 45 -3.19 -6.18 5.25
CA ILE A 45 -2.50 -6.96 6.29
C ILE A 45 -2.04 -8.30 5.71
N PHE A 46 -2.85 -8.94 4.86
CA PHE A 46 -2.45 -10.15 4.15
C PHE A 46 -1.24 -9.92 3.24
N GLN A 47 -1.26 -8.88 2.41
CA GLN A 47 -0.12 -8.53 1.54
C GLN A 47 1.14 -8.21 2.36
N MET A 48 0.99 -7.52 3.48
CA MET A 48 2.10 -7.14 4.34
C MET A 48 2.72 -8.38 5.03
N LEU A 49 1.91 -9.35 5.43
CA LEU A 49 2.39 -10.65 5.89
C LEU A 49 3.10 -11.44 4.79
N LEU A 50 2.60 -11.36 3.56
CA LEU A 50 3.18 -12.03 2.41
C LEU A 50 4.57 -11.48 2.05
N ILE A 51 4.72 -10.16 2.03
CA ILE A 51 6.02 -9.49 1.84
C ILE A 51 6.97 -9.92 2.96
N ARG A 52 6.49 -9.90 4.20
CA ARG A 52 7.32 -10.29 5.34
C ARG A 52 7.75 -11.76 5.29
N LEU A 53 6.88 -12.64 4.81
CA LEU A 53 7.18 -14.06 4.60
C LEU A 53 8.32 -14.24 3.58
N TRP A 54 8.29 -13.50 2.47
CA TRP A 54 9.36 -13.52 1.47
C TRP A 54 10.69 -13.02 2.02
N GLU A 55 10.68 -11.89 2.74
CA GLU A 55 11.89 -11.36 3.39
C GLU A 55 12.51 -12.38 4.37
N LEU A 56 11.67 -13.05 5.17
CA LEU A 56 12.13 -14.07 6.11
C LEU A 56 12.76 -15.28 5.42
N GLN A 57 12.28 -15.66 4.23
CA GLN A 57 12.90 -16.71 3.43
C GLN A 57 14.27 -16.26 2.89
N VAL A 58 14.37 -15.04 2.38
CA VAL A 58 15.63 -14.49 1.82
C VAL A 58 16.72 -14.38 2.89
N HIS A 59 16.35 -14.00 4.11
CA HIS A 59 17.27 -13.84 5.24
C HIS A 59 17.43 -15.09 6.13
N PHE A 60 16.90 -16.24 5.70
CA PHE A 60 16.97 -17.45 6.50
C PHE A 60 18.36 -18.10 6.41
N ASP A 61 19.08 -18.07 7.53
CA ASP A 61 20.33 -18.81 7.71
C ASP A 61 20.09 -20.14 8.43
N MET A 62 20.35 -21.25 7.74
CA MET A 62 20.24 -22.61 8.27
C MET A 62 21.18 -22.87 9.48
N SER A 63 22.23 -22.04 9.63
CA SER A 63 23.17 -22.10 10.76
C SER A 63 22.57 -21.64 12.09
N ARG A 64 21.53 -20.81 12.06
CA ARG A 64 20.96 -20.15 13.24
C ARG A 64 19.69 -20.81 13.76
N SER A 65 18.99 -21.55 12.91
CA SER A 65 17.77 -22.28 13.29
C SER A 65 17.60 -23.51 12.43
N SER A 66 17.49 -24.68 13.08
CA SER A 66 17.33 -25.98 12.42
C SER A 66 15.96 -26.18 11.77
N ASP A 67 14.94 -25.45 12.22
CA ASP A 67 13.56 -25.58 11.74
C ASP A 67 13.03 -24.27 11.14
N PHE A 68 13.03 -24.21 9.81
CA PHE A 68 12.50 -23.12 8.99
C PHE A 68 11.02 -22.82 9.28
N HIS A 69 10.21 -23.87 9.48
CA HIS A 69 8.78 -23.71 9.67
C HIS A 69 8.46 -23.06 11.02
N ARG A 70 9.13 -23.53 12.07
CA ARG A 70 8.98 -22.94 13.40
C ARG A 70 9.47 -21.49 13.41
N TYR A 71 10.61 -21.22 12.75
CA TYR A 71 11.15 -19.87 12.62
C TYR A 71 10.14 -18.91 11.97
N ILE A 72 9.63 -19.24 10.79
CA ILE A 72 8.64 -18.42 10.08
C ILE A 72 7.39 -18.23 10.93
N ARG A 73 6.83 -19.31 11.47
CA ARG A 73 5.60 -19.25 12.26
C ARG A 73 5.73 -18.32 13.45
N THR A 74 6.84 -18.39 14.18
CA THR A 74 7.10 -17.51 15.32
C THR A 74 7.29 -16.06 14.90
N LYS A 75 8.09 -15.81 13.86
CA LYS A 75 8.37 -14.44 13.38
C LYS A 75 7.12 -13.76 12.82
N LEU A 76 6.33 -14.50 12.05
CA LEU A 76 5.11 -13.98 11.41
C LEU A 76 4.01 -13.70 12.44
N HIS A 77 3.91 -14.54 13.47
CA HIS A 77 3.01 -14.32 14.60
C HIS A 77 3.36 -13.04 15.37
N TYR A 78 4.64 -12.83 15.72
CA TYR A 78 5.05 -11.60 16.41
C TYR A 78 4.91 -10.37 15.52
N TYR A 79 5.20 -10.50 14.23
CA TYR A 79 5.00 -9.41 13.27
C TYR A 79 3.53 -8.97 13.22
N LEU A 80 2.59 -9.92 13.12
CA LEU A 80 1.16 -9.60 13.16
C LEU A 80 0.76 -8.95 14.48
N LEU A 81 1.27 -9.46 15.60
CA LEU A 81 0.99 -8.89 16.92
C LEU A 81 1.51 -7.45 17.03
N ASP A 82 2.66 -7.16 16.44
CA ASP A 82 3.21 -5.80 16.40
C ASP A 82 2.40 -4.87 15.48
N LEU A 83 1.85 -5.38 14.37
CA LEU A 83 0.91 -4.62 13.54
C LEU A 83 -0.35 -4.24 14.34
N ILE A 84 -0.96 -5.20 15.03
CA ILE A 84 -2.15 -4.95 15.86
C ILE A 84 -1.83 -3.96 16.99
N ARG A 85 -0.67 -4.09 17.64
CA ARG A 85 -0.23 -3.13 18.66
C ARG A 85 0.00 -1.74 18.11
N LYS A 86 0.50 -1.61 16.88
CA LYS A 86 0.63 -0.31 16.22
C LYS A 86 -0.74 0.30 16.00
N GLU A 87 -1.69 -0.47 15.49
CA GLU A 87 -3.06 -0.01 15.28
C GLU A 87 -3.74 0.43 16.58
N MET A 88 -3.57 -0.32 17.68
CA MET A 88 -4.10 0.09 18.99
C MET A 88 -3.41 1.31 19.61
N ARG A 89 -2.16 1.60 19.21
CA ARG A 89 -1.41 2.78 19.68
C ARG A 89 -1.79 4.04 18.92
N ILE A 90 -2.44 3.90 17.76
CA ILE A 90 -3.05 5.01 17.07
C ILE A 90 -4.23 5.45 17.95
N PRO A 91 -4.18 6.62 18.60
CA PRO A 91 -5.29 7.06 19.42
C PRO A 91 -6.54 7.16 18.54
N LEU A 92 -7.68 6.67 19.04
CA LEU A 92 -9.03 6.77 18.44
C LEU A 92 -9.46 8.22 18.08
N THR A 93 -8.59 9.20 18.28
CA THR A 93 -8.76 10.63 17.97
C THR A 93 -8.23 11.02 16.59
N CYS A 94 -7.66 10.11 15.80
CA CYS A 94 -7.25 10.44 14.43
C CYS A 94 -8.19 9.86 13.38
N ASP A 95 -9.48 10.16 13.50
CA ASP A 95 -10.30 10.47 12.33
C ASP A 95 -9.90 11.88 11.82
N ILE A 96 -8.64 12.05 11.40
CA ILE A 96 -8.21 13.28 10.71
C ILE A 96 -8.74 13.30 9.27
N ASP A 97 -9.21 12.17 8.75
CA ASP A 97 -9.95 12.10 7.50
C ASP A 97 -11.32 12.82 7.57
N ASN A 98 -11.84 13.10 8.78
CA ASN A 98 -12.97 14.02 8.95
C ASN A 98 -12.54 15.50 9.14
N LEU A 99 -11.25 15.77 9.38
CA LEU A 99 -10.73 17.12 9.65
C LEU A 99 -10.07 17.78 8.43
N THR A 100 -9.77 17.03 7.36
CA THR A 100 -9.20 17.58 6.12
C THR A 100 -10.19 18.43 5.31
N THR A 101 -11.48 18.42 5.63
CA THR A 101 -12.48 19.25 4.92
C THR A 101 -12.43 20.74 5.31
N THR A 102 -11.79 21.14 6.41
CA THR A 102 -11.84 22.55 6.86
C THR A 102 -10.52 23.31 6.78
N VAL A 103 -9.35 22.65 6.76
CA VAL A 103 -8.04 23.34 6.73
C VAL A 103 -7.54 23.62 5.31
N GLN A 104 -7.97 22.87 4.29
CA GLN A 104 -7.52 23.08 2.91
C GLN A 104 -8.21 24.26 2.18
N SER A 105 -9.31 24.79 2.72
CA SER A 105 -10.12 25.81 2.03
C SER A 105 -9.41 27.15 1.83
N ALA A 106 -8.46 27.54 2.70
CA ALA A 106 -7.74 28.81 2.56
C ALA A 106 -6.48 28.72 1.68
N HIS A 107 -5.88 27.54 1.55
CA HIS A 107 -4.64 27.36 0.77
C HIS A 107 -4.91 27.20 -0.73
N ILE A 108 -6.03 26.56 -1.09
CA ILE A 108 -6.42 26.32 -2.49
C ILE A 108 -6.65 27.65 -3.26
N PRO A 109 -7.36 28.67 -2.73
CA PRO A 109 -7.53 29.95 -3.41
C PRO A 109 -6.20 30.71 -3.60
N LEU A 110 -5.29 30.60 -2.63
CA LEU A 110 -3.98 31.26 -2.66
C LEU A 110 -3.03 30.59 -3.66
N GLN A 111 -3.06 29.26 -3.77
CA GLN A 111 -2.32 28.55 -4.82
C GLN A 111 -2.90 28.82 -6.19
N LEU A 112 -4.23 28.86 -6.31
CA LEU A 112 -4.90 29.16 -7.58
C LEU A 112 -4.58 30.58 -8.04
N SER A 113 -4.55 31.58 -7.14
CA SER A 113 -4.18 32.95 -7.51
C SER A 113 -2.73 33.07 -7.96
N LEU A 114 -1.80 32.39 -7.27
CA LEU A 114 -0.39 32.32 -7.67
C LEU A 114 -0.22 31.71 -9.07
N ILE A 115 -0.92 30.60 -9.33
CA ILE A 115 -0.90 29.93 -10.64
C ILE A 115 -1.47 30.87 -11.70
N THR A 116 -2.63 31.50 -11.46
CA THR A 116 -3.25 32.43 -12.44
C THR A 116 -2.37 33.63 -12.79
N HIS A 117 -1.49 34.07 -11.88
CA HIS A 117 -0.54 35.16 -12.15
C HIS A 117 0.62 34.73 -13.07
N GLN A 118 0.89 33.43 -13.16
CA GLN A 118 1.91 32.85 -14.05
C GLN A 118 1.34 32.45 -15.43
N LEU A 119 0.02 32.51 -15.62
CA LEU A 119 -0.62 32.13 -16.87
C LEU A 119 -0.50 33.25 -17.93
N SER A 120 -0.25 32.85 -19.17
CA SER A 120 -0.37 33.72 -20.33
C SER A 120 -1.81 34.21 -20.52
N SER A 121 -2.01 35.40 -21.10
CA SER A 121 -3.32 35.99 -21.37
C SER A 121 -4.27 35.08 -22.15
N LYS A 122 -3.73 34.17 -23.00
CA LYS A 122 -4.51 33.16 -23.72
C LYS A 122 -4.97 32.01 -22.82
N GLN A 123 -4.11 31.57 -21.89
CA GLN A 123 -4.41 30.48 -20.96
C GLN A 123 -5.40 30.92 -19.89
N ALA A 124 -5.27 32.16 -19.39
CA ALA A 124 -6.23 32.74 -18.45
C ALA A 124 -7.64 32.81 -19.06
N LYS A 125 -7.75 33.29 -20.32
CA LYS A 125 -9.03 33.30 -21.05
C LYS A 125 -9.63 31.90 -21.21
N TRP A 126 -8.82 30.91 -21.60
CA TRP A 126 -9.27 29.52 -21.70
C TRP A 126 -9.80 29.00 -20.36
N LEU A 127 -9.08 29.25 -19.27
CA LEU A 127 -9.48 28.81 -17.94
C LEU A 127 -10.84 29.40 -17.52
N THR A 128 -11.05 30.71 -17.73
CA THR A 128 -12.34 31.37 -17.47
C THR A 128 -13.48 30.79 -18.31
N PHE A 129 -13.26 30.51 -19.59
CA PHE A 129 -14.28 29.88 -20.44
C PHE A 129 -14.61 28.46 -20.01
N THR A 130 -13.63 27.68 -19.59
CA THR A 130 -13.86 26.30 -19.13
C THR A 130 -14.53 26.24 -17.77
N SER A 131 -14.17 27.12 -16.83
CA SER A 131 -14.80 27.16 -15.50
C SER A 131 -16.24 27.69 -15.54
N ALA A 132 -16.58 28.55 -16.50
CA ALA A 132 -17.92 29.08 -16.68
C ALA A 132 -18.89 28.12 -17.40
N VAL A 133 -18.38 27.09 -18.09
CA VAL A 133 -19.18 26.22 -18.98
C VAL A 133 -19.24 24.80 -18.44
N LEU A 134 -20.03 24.56 -17.39
CA LEU A 134 -20.75 23.29 -17.18
C LEU A 134 -22.07 23.60 -16.43
N PRO A 135 -23.22 23.00 -16.81
CA PRO A 135 -23.34 21.65 -17.37
C PRO A 135 -23.94 21.62 -18.78
N LYS A 136 -23.28 20.89 -19.72
CA LYS A 136 -24.00 20.36 -20.88
C LYS A 136 -24.81 19.14 -20.42
N LYS A 137 -26.11 19.33 -20.18
CA LYS A 137 -27.07 18.22 -20.09
C LYS A 137 -26.92 17.36 -21.35
N LYS A 138 -26.60 16.08 -21.17
CA LYS A 138 -26.72 15.08 -22.24
C LYS A 138 -28.19 14.98 -22.59
N SER A 139 -28.59 15.50 -23.74
CA SER A 139 -29.90 15.22 -24.32
C SER A 139 -29.88 13.78 -24.81
N THR A 140 -30.50 12.88 -24.04
CA THR A 140 -30.94 11.57 -24.51
C THR A 140 -31.84 11.78 -25.73
N LYS A 141 -31.50 11.12 -26.83
CA LYS A 141 -32.46 10.67 -27.85
C LYS A 141 -32.48 9.16 -27.79
#